data_AF-A0A507ZYX4-F1
#
_entry.id   AF-A0A507ZYX4-F1
#
_cell.length_a   1.000
_cell.length_b   1.000
_cell.length_c   1.000
_cell.angle_alpha   90.00
_cell.angle_beta   90.00
_cell.angle_gamma   90.00
#
_symmetry.space_group_name_H-M   'P 1'
#
loop_
_entity.id
_entity.type
_entity.pdbx_description
1 polymer ?
#
loop_
_entity_poly.entity_id
_entity_poly.type
_entity_poly.pdbx_seq_one_letter_code
_entity_poly.pdbx_strand_id
1 'polypeptide(L)' 'LALVSSAKAVFIAGGIVPQLKDFLADSRFLARLRDKGAMRPVLERLPVRLIENDRLGVIGAANWYLEHADVD' A
#
# COMPACT_ATOMS: atom_id res chain seq x y z
N LEU A 1 25.99 1.69 0.63
CA LEU A 1 25.45 0.39 0.19
C LEU A 1 23.96 0.39 0.49
N ALA A 2 23.08 0.38 -0.52
CA ALA A 2 21.62 0.40 -0.33
C ALA A 2 21.02 -0.81 -1.05
N LEU A 3 20.34 -1.68 -0.30
CA LEU A 3 19.58 -2.81 -0.84
C LEU A 3 18.19 -2.32 -1.24
N VAL A 4 17.87 -2.43 -2.53
CA VAL A 4 16.51 -2.22 -3.02
C VAL A 4 15.75 -3.53 -2.81
N SER A 5 14.85 -3.56 -1.82
CA SER A 5 13.90 -4.67 -1.70
C SER A 5 12.86 -4.54 -2.80
N SER A 6 12.66 -5.61 -3.57
CA SER A 6 11.84 -5.71 -4.78
C SER A 6 10.34 -5.53 -4.56
N ALA A 7 9.92 -4.44 -3.90
CA ALA A 7 8.52 -4.06 -3.85
C ALA A 7 8.01 -3.90 -5.27
N LYS A 8 6.85 -4.51 -5.59
CA LYS A 8 6.19 -4.40 -6.90
C LYS A 8 5.01 -3.43 -6.90
N ALA A 9 4.54 -3.02 -5.72
CA ALA A 9 3.48 -2.05 -5.52
C ALA A 9 3.52 -1.51 -4.09
N VAL A 10 2.91 -0.35 -3.88
CA VAL A 10 2.61 0.22 -2.56
C VAL A 10 1.10 0.30 -2.41
N PHE A 11 0.58 -0.21 -1.30
CA PHE A 11 -0.83 -0.13 -0.96
C PHE A 11 -1.00 0.69 0.32
N ILE A 12 -1.92 1.66 0.29
CA ILE A 12 -2.27 2.48 1.44
C ILE A 12 -3.64 2.00 1.92
N ALA A 13 -3.69 1.46 3.14
CA ALA A 13 -4.89 0.93 3.78
C ALA A 13 -5.08 1.55 5.18
N GLY A 14 -6.31 1.60 5.66
CA GLY A 14 -6.67 2.12 6.98
C GLY A 14 -8.05 2.77 6.99
N GLY A 15 -8.69 2.83 8.16
CA GLY A 15 -10.07 3.33 8.27
C GLY A 15 -10.26 4.80 7.91
N ILE A 16 -9.21 5.63 8.04
CA ILE A 16 -9.25 7.06 7.69
C ILE A 16 -8.92 7.33 6.22
N VAL A 17 -8.46 6.32 5.49
CA VAL A 17 -7.96 6.45 4.13
C VAL A 17 -8.99 7.00 3.13
N PRO A 18 -10.28 6.60 3.17
CA PRO A 18 -11.30 7.18 2.30
C PRO A 18 -11.47 8.70 2.50
N GLN A 19 -11.32 9.18 3.74
CA GLN A 19 -11.42 10.61 4.07
C GLN A 19 -10.18 11.40 3.61
N LEU A 20 -9.04 10.70 3.45
CA LEU A 20 -7.79 11.28 3.02
C LEU A 20 -7.58 11.23 1.50
N LYS A 21 -8.51 10.66 0.72
CA LYS A 21 -8.36 10.47 -0.73
C LYS A 21 -8.07 11.78 -1.45
N ASP A 22 -8.92 12.78 -1.26
CA ASP A 22 -8.80 14.08 -1.93
C ASP A 22 -7.56 14.81 -1.44
N PHE A 23 -7.28 14.75 -0.13
CA PHE A 23 -6.05 15.27 0.45
C PHE A 23 -4.81 14.64 -0.20
N LEU A 24 -4.77 13.31 -0.37
CA LEU A 24 -3.64 12.61 -0.96
C LEU A 24 -3.45 12.98 -2.43
N ALA A 25 -4.56 13.14 -3.18
CA ALA A 25 -4.56 13.57 -4.57
C ALA A 25 -3.94 14.97 -4.74
N ASP A 26 -4.28 15.91 -3.86
CA ASP A 26 -3.80 17.29 -3.90
C ASP A 26 -2.44 17.49 -3.19
N SER A 27 -1.97 16.49 -2.45
CA SER A 27 -0.73 16.57 -1.66
C SER A 27 0.54 16.28 -2.47
N ARG A 28 1.69 16.63 -1.87
CA ARG A 28 3.02 16.19 -2.34
C ARG A 28 3.38 14.77 -1.89
N PHE A 29 2.41 13.93 -1.55
CA PHE A 29 2.66 12.58 -1.02
C PHE A 29 3.53 11.75 -1.97
N LEU A 30 3.14 11.63 -3.24
CA LEU A 30 3.90 10.84 -4.23
C LEU A 30 5.30 11.39 -4.47
N ALA A 31 5.45 12.73 -4.48
CA ALA A 31 6.76 13.37 -4.63
C ALA A 31 7.69 13.01 -3.45
N ARG A 32 7.18 13.05 -2.22
CA ARG A 32 7.95 12.67 -1.01
C ARG A 32 8.23 11.17 -0.94
N LEU A 33 7.27 10.33 -1.35
CA LEU A 33 7.45 8.88 -1.37
C LEU A 33 8.59 8.48 -2.32
N ARG A 34 8.70 9.17 -3.46
CA ARG A 34 9.71 8.90 -4.50
C ARG A 34 11.05 9.57 -4.25
N ASP A 35 11.13 10.51 -3.31
CA ASP A 35 12.36 11.23 -2.98
C ASP A 35 13.33 10.36 -2.15
N LYS A 36 13.88 9.33 -2.78
CA LYS A 36 14.81 8.36 -2.18
C LYS A 36 16.11 8.27 -2.98
N GLY A 37 16.65 9.41 -3.43
CA GLY A 37 17.92 9.50 -4.13
C GLY A 37 18.07 8.47 -5.26
N ALA A 38 19.05 7.56 -5.14
CA ALA A 38 19.31 6.49 -6.11
C ALA A 38 18.13 5.53 -6.34
N MET A 39 17.17 5.43 -5.40
CA MET A 39 15.98 4.58 -5.54
C MET A 39 14.82 5.28 -6.24
N ARG A 40 14.92 6.59 -6.50
CA ARG A 40 13.86 7.37 -7.15
C ARG A 40 13.39 6.76 -8.48
N PRO A 41 14.27 6.34 -9.41
CA PRO A 41 13.83 5.77 -10.69
C PRO A 41 13.06 4.45 -10.53
N VAL A 42 13.32 3.70 -9.45
CA VAL A 42 12.60 2.47 -9.13
C VAL A 42 11.20 2.81 -8.59
N LEU A 43 11.14 3.74 -7.64
CA LEU A 43 9.88 4.16 -6.99
C LEU A 43 8.94 4.93 -7.93
N GLU A 44 9.47 5.60 -8.95
CA GLU A 44 8.67 6.24 -10.00
C GLU A 44 7.86 5.24 -10.81
N ARG A 45 8.37 4.02 -10.99
CA ARG A 45 7.72 2.92 -11.72
C ARG A 45 6.77 2.10 -10.85
N LEU A 46 6.78 2.29 -9.54
CA LEU A 46 5.97 1.49 -8.64
C LEU A 46 4.53 2.03 -8.56
N PRO A 47 3.51 1.20 -8.84
CA PRO A 47 2.14 1.60 -8.68
C PRO A 47 1.83 1.80 -7.20
N VAL A 48 1.22 2.95 -6.89
CA VAL A 48 0.71 3.28 -5.55
C VAL A 48 -0.81 3.21 -5.63
N ARG A 49 -1.43 2.37 -4.80
CA ARG A 49 -2.87 2.15 -4.79
C ARG A 49 -3.45 2.48 -3.43
N LEU A 50 -4.51 3.27 -3.44
CA LEU A 50 -5.35 3.49 -2.27
C LEU A 50 -6.35 2.35 -2.16
N ILE A 51 -6.54 1.79 -0.97
CA ILE A 51 -7.59 0.81 -0.76
C ILE A 51 -8.73 1.42 0.03
N GLU A 52 -9.88 1.54 -0.64
CA GLU A 52 -11.08 2.24 -0.13
C GLU A 52 -12.06 1.31 0.59
N ASN A 53 -11.78 0.00 0.62
CA ASN A 53 -12.68 -0.98 1.21
C ASN A 53 -12.49 -1.04 2.74
N ASP A 54 -13.48 -0.50 3.45
CA ASP A 54 -13.62 -0.45 4.90
C ASP A 54 -13.63 -1.83 5.58
N ARG A 55 -13.97 -2.89 4.84
CA ARG A 55 -14.04 -4.27 5.35
C ARG A 55 -12.78 -5.09 5.11
N LEU A 56 -11.72 -4.52 4.53
CA LEU A 56 -10.51 -5.29 4.22
C LEU A 56 -9.85 -5.96 5.41
N GLY A 57 -9.92 -5.35 6.60
CA GLY A 57 -9.44 -5.99 7.83
C GLY A 57 -10.20 -7.29 8.12
N VAL A 58 -11.52 -7.28 7.93
CA VAL A 58 -12.38 -8.46 8.16
C VAL A 58 -12.20 -9.49 7.04
N ILE A 59 -12.10 -9.06 5.79
CA ILE A 59 -11.86 -9.95 4.64
C ILE A 59 -10.50 -10.64 4.79
N GLY A 60 -9.47 -9.91 5.20
CA GLY A 60 -8.14 -10.47 5.46
C GLY A 60 -8.15 -11.49 6.59
N ALA A 61 -8.86 -11.18 7.69
CA ALA A 61 -9.03 -12.12 8.80
C ALA A 61 -9.82 -13.38 8.38
N ALA A 62 -10.87 -13.22 7.58
CA ALA A 62 -11.66 -14.34 7.06
C ALA A 62 -10.83 -15.22 6.11
N ASN A 63 -10.06 -14.63 5.20
CA ASN A 63 -9.16 -15.39 4.32
C ASN A 63 -8.10 -16.15 5.11
N TRP A 64 -7.46 -15.51 6.09
CA TRP A 64 -6.50 -16.20 6.95
C TRP A 64 -7.15 -17.39 7.67
N TYR A 65 -8.34 -17.20 8.23
CA TYR A 65 -9.08 -18.26 8.89
C TYR A 65 -9.42 -19.41 7.94
N LEU A 66 -9.92 -19.12 6.73
CA LEU A 66 -10.26 -20.14 5.73
C LEU A 66 -9.03 -20.91 5.23
N GLU A 67 -7.89 -20.25 5.04
CA GLU A 67 -6.64 -20.91 4.64
C GLU A 67 -6.08 -21.83 5.72
N HIS A 68 -6.35 -21.55 6.99
CA HIS A 68 -5.84 -22.34 8.13
C HIS A 68 -6.88 -23.31 8.70
N ALA A 69 -8.17 -23.14 8.38
CA ALA A 69 -9.24 -24.05 8.77
C ALA A 69 -9.35 -25.28 7.85
N ASP A 70 -8.69 -25.27 6.69
CA ASP A 70 -8.63 -26.41 5.75
C ASP A 70 -7.43 -27.34 6.03
N VAL A 71 -6.69 -27.11 7.12
CA VAL A 71 -5.48 -27.88 7.51
C VAL A 71 -5.76 -28.85 8.69
N ASP A 72 -7.00 -28.94 9.16
CA ASP A 72 -7.45 -29.94 10.15
C ASP A 72 -8.27 -31.08 9.51
#